data_AF-A0A1V9X6H3-F1
#
_entry.id   AF-A0A1V9X6H3-F1
#
_cell.length_a   1.000
_cell.length_b   1.000
_cell.length_c   1.000
_cell.angle_alpha   90.00
_cell.angle_beta   90.00
_cell.angle_gamma   90.00
#
_symmetry.space_group_name_H-M   'P 1'
#
loop_
_entity.id
_entity.type
_entity.pdbx_description
1 polymer ?
#
loop_
_entity_poly.entity_id
_entity_poly.type
_entity_poly.pdbx_seq_one_letter_code
_entity_poly.pdbx_strand_id
1 'polypeptide(L)' 'MPAFELPKTAPFDPRFPNTNQSRNCYQNYLDFHRCQKVKGEEYEPCKYFKRIYTSICPNAWIERWDSQVAEGRFAGNI' A
#
# COMPACT_ATOMS: atom_id res chain seq x y z
N MET A 1 -2.60 -19.95 16.86
CA MET A 1 -2.68 -19.11 15.65
C MET A 1 -1.81 -17.90 15.93
N PRO A 2 -0.75 -17.61 15.16
CA PRO A 2 0.14 -16.52 15.52
C PRO A 2 -0.63 -15.21 15.35
N ALA A 3 -0.51 -14.32 16.33
CA ALA A 3 -1.04 -12.97 16.25
C ALA A 3 -0.51 -12.31 14.96
N PHE A 4 -1.40 -11.66 14.21
CA PHE A 4 -0.99 -10.88 13.05
C PHE A 4 -0.18 -9.68 13.54
N GLU A 5 1.14 -9.86 13.69
CA GLU A 5 2.03 -8.79 14.08
C GLU A 5 2.25 -7.87 12.89
N LEU A 6 1.58 -6.72 12.93
CA LEU A 6 1.77 -5.66 11.95
C LEU A 6 3.23 -5.16 12.02
N PRO A 7 3.94 -5.06 10.87
CA PRO A 7 5.35 -4.69 10.85
C PRO A 7 5.56 -3.28 11.41
N LYS A 8 6.72 -3.07 12.06
CA LYS A 8 7.17 -1.74 12.52
C LYS A 8 7.63 -0.85 11.36
N THR A 9 8.21 -1.45 10.34
CA THR A 9 8.67 -0.82 9.09
C THR A 9 8.53 -1.81 7.94
N ALA A 10 8.57 -1.34 6.70
CA ALA A 10 8.46 -2.21 5.55
C ALA A 10 9.60 -3.26 5.50
N PRO A 11 9.27 -4.56 5.41
CA PRO A 11 10.28 -5.61 5.27
C PRO A 11 10.92 -5.58 3.88
N PHE A 12 12.05 -6.27 3.74
CA PHE A 12 12.64 -6.51 2.42
C PHE A 12 11.70 -7.35 1.56
N ASP A 13 11.31 -6.81 0.40
CA ASP A 13 10.48 -7.52 -0.59
C ASP A 13 11.38 -8.05 -1.73
N PRO A 14 11.55 -9.38 -1.86
CA PRO A 14 12.36 -9.97 -2.93
C PRO A 14 11.87 -9.65 -4.35
N ARG A 15 10.63 -9.19 -4.53
CA ARG A 15 10.10 -8.74 -5.82
C ARG A 15 10.73 -7.42 -6.27
N PHE A 16 11.26 -6.64 -5.34
CA PHE A 16 11.85 -5.33 -5.57
C PHE A 16 13.26 -5.25 -4.95
N PRO A 17 14.24 -6.04 -5.45
CA PRO A 17 15.58 -6.13 -4.86
C PRO A 17 16.47 -4.92 -5.19
N ASN A 18 16.08 -4.11 -6.18
CA ASN A 18 16.88 -2.98 -6.65
C ASN A 18 16.69 -1.74 -5.77
N THR A 19 17.64 -0.80 -5.83
CA THR A 19 17.57 0.47 -5.08
C THR A 19 16.34 1.32 -5.42
N ASN A 20 15.81 1.21 -6.64
CA ASN A 20 14.59 1.91 -7.02
C ASN A 20 13.33 1.26 -6.42
N GLN A 21 12.85 1.82 -5.32
CA GLN A 21 11.67 1.35 -4.58
C GLN A 21 10.35 2.01 -5.03
N SER A 22 10.34 2.81 -6.11
CA SER A 22 9.12 3.48 -6.57
C SER A 22 8.01 2.48 -6.94
N ARG A 23 8.36 1.33 -7.55
CA ARG A 23 7.40 0.27 -7.86
C ARG A 23 6.89 -0.45 -6.61
N ASN A 24 7.74 -0.62 -5.59
CA ASN A 24 7.34 -1.22 -4.31
C ASN A 24 6.30 -0.34 -3.62
N CYS A 25 6.57 0.97 -3.54
CA CYS A 25 5.62 1.96 -3.03
C CYS A 25 4.27 1.89 -3.79
N TYR A 26 4.30 2.01 -5.12
CA TYR A 26 3.10 2.04 -5.94
C TYR A 26 2.27 0.76 -5.83
N GLN A 27 2.93 -0.41 -5.85
CA GLN A 27 2.23 -1.70 -5.77
C GLN A 27 1.51 -1.88 -4.43
N ASN A 28 2.15 -1.53 -3.31
CA ASN A 28 1.52 -1.64 -1.99
C ASN A 28 0.34 -0.67 -1.81
N TYR A 29 0.40 0.52 -2.42
CA TYR A 29 -0.74 1.43 -2.45
C TYR A 29 -1.93 0.82 -3.19
N LEU A 30 -1.70 0.25 -4.39
CA LEU A 30 -2.74 -0.46 -5.14
C LEU A 30 -3.32 -1.65 -4.36
N ASP A 31 -2.45 -2.45 -3.74
CA ASP A 31 -2.85 -3.65 -3.00
C ASP A 31 -3.70 -3.30 -1.77
N PHE A 32 -3.43 -2.17 -1.11
CA PHE A 32 -4.28 -1.66 -0.03
C PHE A 32 -5.72 -1.39 -0.52
N HIS A 33 -5.88 -0.62 -1.60
CA HIS A 33 -7.22 -0.28 -2.12
C HIS A 33 -7.95 -1.50 -2.69
N ARG A 34 -7.25 -2.41 -3.37
CA ARG A 34 -7.84 -3.68 -3.84
C ARG A 34 -8.27 -4.56 -2.68
N CYS A 35 -7.47 -4.63 -1.63
CA CYS A 35 -7.78 -5.40 -0.42
C CYS A 35 -9.06 -4.88 0.23
N GLN A 36 -9.19 -3.56 0.38
CA GLN A 36 -10.42 -2.93 0.90
C GLN A 36 -11.65 -3.23 0.02
N LYS A 37 -11.50 -3.19 -1.31
CA LYS A 37 -12.59 -3.46 -2.25
C LYS A 37 -13.07 -4.91 -2.23
N VAL A 38 -12.17 -5.88 -2.09
CA VAL A 38 -12.50 -7.32 -2.13
C VAL A 38 -12.91 -7.87 -0.77
N LYS A 39 -12.24 -7.44 0.31
CA LYS A 39 -12.39 -8.02 1.65
C LYS A 39 -13.17 -7.14 2.63
N GLY A 40 -13.39 -5.87 2.30
CA GLY A 40 -14.01 -4.89 3.19
C GLY A 40 -13.02 -4.18 4.11
N GLU A 41 -13.48 -3.10 4.75
CA GLU A 41 -12.64 -2.20 5.55
C GLU A 41 -12.08 -2.82 6.83
N GLU A 42 -12.72 -3.86 7.38
CA GLU A 42 -12.34 -4.49 8.65
C GLU A 42 -11.31 -5.63 8.51
N TYR A 43 -10.82 -5.91 7.30
CA TYR A 43 -9.86 -6.99 7.12
C TYR A 43 -8.46 -6.56 7.63
N GLU A 44 -8.08 -7.06 8.82
CA GLU A 44 -6.79 -6.78 9.47
C GLU A 44 -5.58 -6.91 8.53
N PRO A 45 -5.51 -7.92 7.63
CA PRO A 45 -4.40 -8.00 6.68
C PRO A 45 -4.30 -6.85 5.67
N CYS A 46 -5.38 -6.10 5.41
CA CYS A 46 -5.26 -4.88 4.59
C CYS A 46 -4.43 -3.80 5.31
N LYS A 47 -4.43 -3.76 6.65
CA LYS A 47 -3.64 -2.78 7.42
C LYS A 47 -2.13 -3.00 7.25
N TYR A 48 -1.69 -4.18 6.85
CA TYR A 48 -0.30 -4.46 6.52
C TYR A 48 0.17 -3.66 5.31
N PHE A 49 -0.60 -3.68 4.21
CA PHE A 49 -0.29 -2.88 3.02
C PHE A 49 -0.28 -1.38 3.35
N LYS A 50 -1.22 -0.94 4.21
CA LYS A 50 -1.25 0.42 4.72
C LYS A 50 0.07 0.86 5.34
N ARG A 51 0.58 0.06 6.28
CA ARG A 51 1.86 0.37 6.93
C ARG A 51 3.01 0.40 5.94
N ILE A 52 3.08 -0.57 5.02
CA ILE A 52 4.19 -0.67 4.08
C ILE A 52 4.26 0.53 3.15
N TYR A 53 3.15 0.90 2.49
CA TYR A 53 3.19 2.03 1.58
C TYR A 53 3.44 3.34 2.35
N THR A 54 2.93 3.51 3.57
CA THR A 54 3.24 4.71 4.38
C THR A 54 4.71 4.78 4.82
N SER A 55 5.41 3.65 4.94
CA SER A 55 6.84 3.63 5.31
C SER A 55 7.77 3.88 4.12
N ILE A 56 7.39 3.44 2.90
CA ILE A 56 8.25 3.53 1.71
C ILE A 56 7.93 4.77 0.87
N CYS A 57 6.65 5.11 0.72
CA CYS A 57 6.22 6.18 -0.18
C CYS A 57 6.49 7.56 0.43
N PRO A 58 6.93 8.53 -0.37
CA PRO A 58 6.87 9.94 0.03
C PRO A 58 5.42 10.37 0.29
N ASN A 59 5.16 11.11 1.38
CA ASN A 59 3.81 11.58 1.72
C ASN A 59 3.15 12.39 0.59
N ALA A 60 3.94 13.19 -0.13
CA ALA A 60 3.46 13.97 -1.27
C ALA A 60 2.90 13.09 -2.41
N TRP A 61 3.39 11.86 -2.58
CA TRP A 61 2.84 10.93 -3.58
C TRP A 61 1.51 10.35 -3.12
N ILE A 62 1.43 9.97 -1.84
CA ILE A 62 0.20 9.45 -1.23
C ILE A 62 -0.91 10.48 -1.33
N GLU A 63 -0.69 11.72 -0.89
CA GLU A 63 -1.69 12.80 -0.94
C GLU A 63 -2.19 13.06 -2.37
N ARG A 64 -1.28 13.03 -3.34
CA ARG A 64 -1.63 13.20 -4.75
C ARG A 64 -2.48 12.05 -5.27
N TRP A 65 -2.13 10.81 -4.94
CA TRP A 65 -2.90 9.64 -5.35
C TRP A 65 -4.25 9.59 -4.65
N ASP A 66 -4.33 9.91 -3.36
CA ASP A 66 -5.58 9.98 -2.61
C ASP A 66 -6.53 11.03 -3.22
N SER A 67 -6.01 12.20 -3.61
CA SER A 67 -6.79 13.21 -4.33
C SER A 67 -7.29 12.69 -5.68
N GLN A 68 -6.44 11.98 -6.43
CA GLN A 68 -6.83 11.38 -7.71
C GLN A 68 -7.87 10.27 -7.56
N VAL A 69 -7.81 9.49 -6.48
CA VAL A 69 -8.78 8.44 -6.16
C VAL A 69 -10.11 9.07 -5.77
N ALA A 70 -10.11 10.11 -4.93
CA ALA A 70 -11.32 10.84 -4.55
C ALA A 70 -12.00 11.52 -5.76
N GLU A 71 -11.22 12.03 -6.69
CA GLU A 71 -11.72 12.62 -7.94
C GLU A 71 -12.06 11.58 -9.03
N GLY A 72 -11.80 10.28 -8.80
CA GLY A 72 -12.06 9.21 -9.78
C GLY A 72 -11.17 9.25 -11.03
N ARG A 73 -10.02 9.94 -10.98
CA ARG A 73 -9.07 10.11 -12.10
C ARG A 73 -7.77 9.33 -11.92
N PHE A 74 -7.71 8.42 -10.96
CA PHE A 74 -6.52 7.63 -10.70
C PHE A 74 -6.27 6.64 -11.83
N ALA A 75 -5.06 6.66 -12.41
CA ALA A 75 -4.72 5.83 -13.57
C ALA A 75 -4.46 4.36 -13.23
N GLY A 76 -4.27 4.04 -11.94
CA GLY A 76 -4.03 2.67 -11.49
C GLY A 76 -5.32 1.88 -11.30
N ASN A 77 -5.26 0.57 -11.53
CA ASN A 77 -6.41 -0.31 -11.36
C ASN A 77 -6.60 -0.68 -9.88
N ILE A 78 -7.64 -0.10 -9.24
CA ILE A 78 -8.03 -0.29 -7.83
C ILE A 78 -9.45 -0.85 -7.67
#